data_AF-A0A7X5QWN0-F1
#
_entry.id   AF-A0A7X5QWN0-F1
#
_cell.length_a   1.000
_cell.length_b   1.000
_cell.length_c   1.000
_cell.angle_alpha   90.00
_cell.angle_beta   90.00
_cell.angle_gamma   90.00
#
_symmetry.space_group_name_H-M   'P 1'
#
loop_
_entity.id
_entity.type
_entity.pdbx_description
1 polymer ?
#
loop_
_entity_poly.entity_id
_entity_poly.type
_entity_poly.pdbx_seq_one_letter_code
_entity_poly.pdbx_strand_id
1 'polypeptide(L)' 'MPARCIAELRVAAEKKAYPLRINAAVLEAMQAWSEDELRSLNSQIEYVLRDALRRAGRLKPGKVEPVEDPDD' A
#
# COMPACT_ATOMS: atom_id res chain seq x y z
N MET A 1 -29.85 -24.02 10.01
CA MET A 1 -29.01 -23.72 8.83
C MET A 1 -27.98 -22.67 9.22
N PRO A 2 -26.67 -22.95 9.18
CA PRO A 2 -25.66 -21.89 9.28
C PRO A 2 -25.16 -21.50 7.88
N ALA A 3 -25.39 -20.25 7.50
CA ALA A 3 -24.77 -19.62 6.34
C ALA A 3 -23.25 -19.54 6.61
N ARG A 4 -22.47 -20.41 5.96
CA ARG A 4 -21.01 -20.33 5.98
C ARG A 4 -20.56 -19.22 5.03
N CYS A 5 -19.73 -18.35 5.58
CA CYS A 5 -19.14 -17.17 4.97
C CYS A 5 -18.55 -17.46 3.59
N ILE A 6 -18.83 -16.56 2.65
CA ILE A 6 -18.13 -16.46 1.37
C ILE A 6 -16.66 -16.20 1.69
N ALA A 7 -15.80 -17.12 1.29
CA ALA A 7 -14.36 -16.89 1.26
C ALA A 7 -14.07 -15.85 0.17
N GLU A 8 -13.94 -14.58 0.55
CA GLU A 8 -13.44 -13.56 -0.36
C GLU A 8 -11.95 -13.80 -0.61
N LEU A 9 -11.63 -14.24 -1.84
CA LEU A 9 -10.28 -14.23 -2.39
C LEU A 9 -9.69 -12.82 -2.26
N ARG A 10 -8.74 -12.62 -1.34
CA ARG A 10 -7.83 -11.49 -1.40
C ARG A 10 -6.63 -11.86 -2.26
N VAL A 11 -6.65 -11.46 -3.52
CA VAL A 11 -5.41 -11.21 -4.27
C VAL A 11 -4.83 -9.91 -3.70
N ALA A 12 -4.19 -10.02 -2.54
CA ALA A 12 -3.34 -8.96 -2.03
C ALA A 12 -1.95 -9.24 -2.60
N ALA A 13 -1.61 -8.56 -3.70
CA ALA A 13 -0.22 -8.38 -4.11
C ALA A 13 0.62 -8.20 -2.84
N GLU A 14 1.65 -9.01 -2.65
CA GLU A 14 2.33 -9.17 -1.37
C GLU A 14 2.68 -7.84 -0.69
N LYS A 15 1.80 -7.39 0.20
CA LYS A 15 1.98 -6.15 0.95
C LYS A 15 2.60 -6.54 2.27
N LYS A 16 3.92 -6.34 2.39
CA LYS A 16 4.61 -6.49 3.67
C LYS A 16 4.09 -5.44 4.64
N ALA A 17 3.37 -5.87 5.67
CA ALA A 17 2.92 -5.00 6.74
C ALA A 17 4.13 -4.60 7.59
N TYR A 18 4.46 -3.30 7.60
CA TYR A 18 5.54 -2.74 8.40
C TYR A 18 4.98 -1.71 9.38
N PRO A 19 5.33 -1.77 10.68
CA PRO A 19 4.89 -0.77 11.65
C PRO A 19 5.52 0.59 11.34
N LEU A 20 4.71 1.50 10.81
CA LEU A 20 5.15 2.83 10.42
C LEU A 20 5.02 3.80 11.60
N ARG A 21 6.14 4.34 12.07
CA ARG A 21 6.15 5.40 13.09
C ARG A 21 6.15 6.76 12.40
N ILE A 22 4.99 7.41 12.34
CA ILE A 22 4.84 8.76 11.77
C ILE A 22 4.29 9.74 12.77
N ASN A 23 4.55 11.03 12.54
CA ASN A 23 3.94 12.10 13.31
C ASN A 23 2.43 12.19 13.02
N ALA A 24 1.61 12.33 14.06
CA ALA A 24 0.16 12.37 13.94
C ALA A 24 -0.34 13.48 13.00
N ALA A 25 0.27 14.67 13.02
CA ALA A 25 -0.13 15.77 12.15
C ALA A 25 0.10 15.45 10.65
N VAL A 26 1.13 14.65 10.34
CA VAL A 26 1.39 14.18 8.98
C VAL A 26 0.35 13.13 8.56
N LEU A 27 -0.08 12.27 9.49
CA LEU A 27 -1.13 11.29 9.23
C LEU A 27 -2.45 11.97 8.90
N GLU A 28 -2.84 12.97 9.69
CA GLU A 28 -4.07 13.74 9.48
C GLU A 28 -4.06 14.47 8.14
N ALA A 29 -2.95 15.13 7.79
CA ALA A 29 -2.80 15.78 6.49
C ALA A 29 -2.90 14.79 5.31
N MET A 30 -2.32 13.60 5.45
CA MET A 30 -2.46 12.54 4.43
C MET A 30 -3.88 11.99 4.37
N GLN A 31 -4.58 11.91 5.50
CA GLN A 31 -5.95 11.44 5.55
C GLN A 31 -6.89 12.40 4.81
N ALA A 32 -6.81 13.70 5.08
CA ALA A 32 -7.58 14.71 4.37
C ALA A 32 -7.32 14.66 2.85
N TRP A 33 -6.05 14.57 2.43
CA TRP A 33 -5.71 14.46 1.01
C TRP A 33 -6.23 13.15 0.38
N SER A 34 -6.21 12.05 1.13
CA SER A 34 -6.75 10.76 0.64
C SER A 34 -8.27 10.84 0.44
N GLU A 35 -8.97 11.53 1.32
CA GLU A 35 -10.42 11.77 1.22
C GLU A 35 -10.75 12.64 0.00
N ASP A 36 -9.97 13.69 -0.25
CA ASP A 36 -10.11 14.55 -1.43
C ASP A 36 -9.93 13.78 -2.76
N GLU A 37 -9.01 12.80 -2.80
CA GLU A 37 -8.77 11.96 -3.97
C GLU A 37 -9.65 10.70 -4.05
N LEU A 38 -10.58 10.50 -3.10
CA LEU A 38 -11.41 9.29 -2.96
C LEU A 38 -10.56 8.00 -2.95
N ARG A 39 -9.37 8.08 -2.34
CA ARG A 39 -8.39 6.99 -2.27
C ARG A 39 -8.28 6.49 -0.83
N SER A 40 -7.95 5.21 -0.65
CA SER A 40 -7.58 4.73 0.68
C SER A 40 -6.25 5.35 1.12
N LEU A 41 -6.16 5.66 2.42
CA LEU A 41 -4.98 6.25 3.04
C LEU A 41 -3.69 5.45 2.76
N ASN A 42 -3.77 4.11 2.81
CA ASN A 42 -2.61 3.26 2.52
C ASN A 42 -2.14 3.38 1.06
N SER A 43 -3.07 3.49 0.11
CA SER A 43 -2.73 3.68 -1.30
C SER A 43 -2.17 5.07 -1.56
N GLN A 44 -2.63 6.09 -0.82
CA GLN A 44 -2.05 7.44 -0.90
C GLN A 44 -0.61 7.47 -0.37
N ILE A 45 -0.37 6.82 0.78
CA ILE A 45 0.98 6.69 1.36
C ILE A 45 1.91 6.00 0.37
N GLU A 46 1.48 4.90 -0.26
CA GLU A 46 2.29 4.19 -1.26
C GLU A 46 2.60 5.08 -2.48
N TYR A 47 1.61 5.82 -2.98
CA TYR A 47 1.79 6.73 -4.10
C TYR A 47 2.83 7.81 -3.81
N VAL A 48 2.72 8.48 -2.67
CA VAL A 48 3.66 9.52 -2.24
C VAL A 48 5.07 8.95 -2.06
N LEU A 49 5.21 7.77 -1.44
CA LEU A 49 6.50 7.10 -1.28
C LEU A 49 7.13 6.75 -2.64
N ARG A 50 6.34 6.20 -3.56
CA ARG A 50 6.80 5.84 -4.91
C ARG A 50 7.21 7.09 -5.70
N ASP A 51 6.44 8.16 -5.60
CA ASP A 51 6.75 9.43 -6.26
C ASP A 51 8.02 10.08 -5.66
N ALA A 52 8.16 10.09 -4.34
CA ALA A 52 9.35 10.59 -3.66
C ALA A 52 10.61 9.80 -4.06
N LEU A 53 10.53 8.46 -4.12
CA LEU A 53 11.62 7.60 -4.57
C LEU A 53 11.98 7.83 -6.04
N ARG A 54 10.97 8.06 -6.90
CA ARG A 54 11.16 8.40 -8.31
C ARG A 54 11.87 9.74 -8.46
N ARG A 55 11.40 10.78 -7.75
CA ARG A 55 12.03 12.12 -7.74
C ARG A 55 13.46 12.09 -7.21
N ALA A 56 13.71 11.27 -6.19
CA ALA A 56 15.06 11.06 -5.65
C ALA A 56 15.98 10.26 -6.59
N GLY A 57 15.49 9.77 -7.74
CA GLY A 57 16.24 8.92 -8.67
C GLY A 57 16.61 7.55 -8.08
N ARG A 58 16.01 7.17 -6.94
CA ARG A 58 16.29 5.92 -6.22
C ARG A 58 15.38 4.77 -6.65
N LEU A 59 14.31 5.09 -7.37
CA LEU A 59 13.49 4.09 -8.04
C LEU A 59 14.14 3.73 -9.38
N LYS A 60 14.89 2.61 -9.42
CA LYS A 60 15.36 2.05 -10.69
C LYS A 60 14.13 1.62 -11.50
N PRO A 61 13.97 2.02 -12.77
CA PRO A 61 12.95 1.45 -13.65
C PRO A 61 13.38 0.03 -14.04
N GLY A 62 13.10 -0.93 -13.18
CA GLY A 62 13.47 -2.33 -13.41
C GLY A 62 13.32 -3.15 -12.14
N LYS A 63 12.60 -4.27 -12.27
CA LYS A 63 12.12 -5.15 -11.19
C LYS A 63 11.01 -4.56 -10.31
N VAL A 64 9.82 -4.42 -10.88
CA VAL A 64 8.70 -5.13 -10.24
C VAL A 64 8.94 -6.58 -10.63
N GLU A 65 9.76 -7.31 -9.87
CA GLU A 65 9.57 -8.75 -9.93
C GLU A 65 8.18 -8.98 -9.35
N PRO A 66 7.31 -9.75 -10.03
CA PRO A 66 6.29 -10.43 -9.30
C PRO A 66 7.05 -11.15 -8.20
N VAL A 67 6.64 -10.98 -6.94
CA VAL A 67 7.21 -11.86 -5.93
C VAL A 67 6.76 -13.24 -6.34
N GLU A 68 7.68 -14.01 -6.93
CA GLU A 68 7.54 -15.43 -7.09
C GLU A 68 7.52 -15.97 -5.67
N ASP A 69 6.35 -16.46 -5.26
CA ASP A 69 6.18 -17.29 -4.09
C ASP A 69 7.26 -18.39 -4.15
N PRO A 70 8.24 -18.46 -3.22
CA PRO A 70 8.96 -19.71 -3.07
C PRO A 70 7.97 -20.72 -2.48
N ASP A 71 7.59 -21.71 -3.29
CA ASP A 71 6.75 -22.87 -2.99
C ASP A 71 6.91 -23.42 -1.55
N ASP A 72 5.79 -23.48 -0.80
CA ASP A 72 5.25 -24.55 0.10
C ASP A 72 4.32 -23.99 1.22
#